data_AF-A0A1W7R910-F1
#
_entry.id   AF-A0A1W7R910-F1
#
_cell.length_a   1.000
_cell.length_b   1.000
_cell.length_c   1.000
_cell.angle_alpha   90.00
_cell.angle_beta   90.00
_cell.angle_gamma   90.00
#
_symmetry.space_group_name_H-M   'P 1'
#
loop_
_entity.id
_entity.type
_entity.pdbx_description
1 polymer ?
#
loop_
_entity_poly.entity_id
_entity_poly.type
_entity_poly.pdbx_seq_one_letter_code
_entity_poly.pdbx_strand_id
1 'polypeptide(L)'
;MADTIDDIFAGDSPEDIQMVKNTIEKIRLEIMSHGEEEYDSYDPESRQKIEFNIQINRVTLILQEMSETLEVLFCLPLICRNKDLMEQHFNAEEQDVLRLLIKYMRSKVPDEGGSTPTVAELSSFSPMKFVELVSMLSNKELHQIIIGQIKHLPGVYRKFLANIREFRKFTIAKMKMTAQKELAKEKILHRMWQSNQRNIKEIVRIEQILQEKRALFQAEIEEKTSKIERYREDIRRLDEQSKNQINEFIDKSDRNMFRYFEQSDNRYEELQKEANRWTTEYETILEEDLRLEKENRMRKAKLTHQLQTWLNKYDKDAGERTKELKSLASTLRARQQEFNEWKQNSFD
;
A
#
# COMPACT_ATOMS: atom_id res chain seq x y z
N MET A 1 -5.86 1.94 43.98
CA MET A 1 -4.49 2.46 44.08
C MET A 1 -3.62 1.42 43.42
N ALA A 2 -3.02 1.73 42.26
CA ALA A 2 -2.20 0.78 41.52
C ALA A 2 -0.86 0.62 42.25
N ASP A 3 -0.50 -0.62 42.61
CA ASP A 3 0.64 -0.93 43.50
C ASP A 3 1.97 -1.10 42.73
N THR A 4 1.96 -1.00 41.40
CA THR A 4 3.16 -1.11 40.58
C THR A 4 3.17 -0.13 39.40
N ILE A 5 4.34 0.44 39.09
CA ILE A 5 4.55 1.34 37.93
C ILE A 5 4.08 0.68 36.62
N ASP A 6 4.19 -0.64 36.53
CA ASP A 6 3.78 -1.43 35.37
C ASP A 6 2.25 -1.45 35.16
N ASP A 7 1.44 -1.22 36.20
CA ASP A 7 -0.02 -1.14 36.09
C ASP A 7 -0.48 0.21 35.49
N ILE A 8 0.37 1.24 35.52
CA ILE A 8 0.10 2.56 34.93
C ILE A 8 0.29 2.53 33.41
N PHE A 9 1.15 1.64 32.91
CA PHE A 9 1.56 1.55 31.50
C PHE A 9 0.89 0.40 30.73
N ALA A 10 -0.15 -0.22 31.30
CA ALA A 10 -0.76 -1.45 30.77
C ALA A 10 -1.39 -1.33 29.36
N GLY A 11 -1.39 -0.15 28.74
CA GLY A 11 -1.89 0.09 27.38
C GLY A 11 -1.01 0.96 26.48
N ASP A 12 0.17 1.38 26.93
CA ASP A 12 1.05 2.30 26.19
C ASP A 12 2.05 1.53 25.31
N SER A 13 2.48 2.14 24.19
CA SER A 13 3.45 1.49 23.31
C SER A 13 4.82 1.34 24.01
N PRO A 14 5.63 0.34 23.66
CA PRO A 14 6.96 0.16 24.25
C PRO A 14 7.86 1.40 24.11
N GLU A 15 7.66 2.18 23.04
CA GLU A 15 8.38 3.41 22.76
C GLU A 15 7.96 4.54 23.71
N ASP A 16 6.66 4.66 23.99
CA ASP A 16 6.12 5.66 24.93
C ASP A 16 6.55 5.36 26.36
N ILE A 17 6.51 4.08 26.77
CA ILE A 17 7.02 3.62 28.07
C ILE A 17 8.51 3.94 28.20
N GLN A 18 9.28 3.73 27.14
CA GLN A 18 10.72 4.05 27.15
C GLN A 18 10.95 5.56 27.19
N MET A 19 10.15 6.36 26.50
CA MET A 19 10.23 7.81 26.53
C MET A 19 9.92 8.33 27.95
N VAL A 20 8.88 7.83 28.60
CA VAL A 20 8.51 8.20 29.97
C VAL A 20 9.61 7.76 30.94
N LYS A 21 10.17 6.55 30.82
CA LYS A 21 11.31 6.11 31.62
C LYS A 21 12.54 7.00 31.45
N ASN A 22 12.88 7.37 30.22
CA ASN A 22 13.96 8.31 29.92
C ASN A 22 13.68 9.70 30.51
N THR A 23 12.43 10.14 30.53
CA THR A 23 12.01 11.44 31.08
C THR A 23 12.08 11.44 32.59
N ILE A 24 11.64 10.35 33.24
CA ILE A 24 11.77 10.13 34.69
C ILE A 24 13.25 10.11 35.08
N GLU A 25 14.09 9.41 34.33
CA GLU A 25 15.52 9.34 34.63
C GLU A 25 16.21 10.68 34.38
N LYS A 26 15.80 11.44 33.36
CA LYS A 26 16.25 12.82 33.15
C LYS A 26 15.85 13.74 34.30
N ILE A 27 14.61 13.66 34.78
CA ILE A 27 14.15 14.41 35.96
C ILE A 27 14.96 14.01 37.19
N ARG A 28 15.24 12.72 37.37
CA ARG A 28 16.05 12.22 38.48
C ARG A 28 17.48 12.75 38.41
N LEU A 29 18.11 12.71 37.24
CA LEU A 29 19.46 13.24 37.02
C LEU A 29 19.51 14.75 37.21
N GLU A 30 18.50 15.49 36.77
CA GLU A 30 18.40 16.95 36.92
C GLU A 30 18.16 17.35 38.38
N ILE A 31 17.39 16.56 39.15
CA ILE A 31 17.27 16.72 40.61
C ILE A 31 18.60 16.43 41.30
N MET A 32 19.36 15.43 40.85
CA MET A 32 20.66 15.10 41.42
C MET A 32 21.72 16.15 41.08
N SER A 33 21.76 16.67 39.86
CA SER A 33 22.75 17.68 39.43
C SER A 33 22.47 19.07 40.03
N HIS A 34 21.21 19.54 39.99
CA HIS A 34 20.86 20.85 40.58
C HIS A 34 20.79 20.82 42.12
N GLY A 35 20.57 19.65 42.72
CA GLY A 35 20.57 19.48 44.16
C GLY A 35 21.97 19.56 44.80
N GLU A 36 23.04 19.42 44.02
CA GLU A 36 24.43 19.48 44.48
C GLU A 36 25.12 20.82 44.20
N GLU A 37 24.80 21.51 43.09
CA GLU A 37 25.51 22.74 42.70
C GLU A 37 24.89 24.05 43.19
N GLU A 38 23.55 24.14 43.34
CA GLU A 38 22.86 25.43 43.53
C GLU A 38 22.23 25.59 44.93
N TYR A 39 22.04 24.49 45.68
CA TYR A 39 21.31 24.49 46.96
C TYR A 39 22.09 23.87 48.13
N ASP A 40 23.31 23.40 47.89
CA ASP A 40 24.27 23.10 48.95
C ASP A 40 24.86 24.44 49.46
N SER A 41 23.98 25.31 49.99
CA SER A 41 24.38 26.59 50.59
C SER A 41 25.19 26.42 51.88
N TYR A 42 25.41 25.18 52.27
CA TYR A 42 26.44 24.85 53.21
C TYR A 42 27.75 24.78 52.46
N ASP A 43 28.58 25.79 52.69
CA ASP A 43 30.03 25.70 52.57
C ASP A 43 30.45 24.24 52.85
N PRO A 44 31.19 23.55 51.96
CA PRO A 44 31.58 22.16 52.18
C PRO A 44 32.26 21.92 53.55
N GLU A 45 32.76 22.98 54.20
CA GLU A 45 33.32 23.00 55.57
C GLU A 45 32.32 23.37 56.69
N SER A 46 31.04 23.57 56.36
CA SER A 46 29.98 23.89 57.30
C SER A 46 29.89 22.82 58.39
N ARG A 47 30.14 23.23 59.63
CA ARG A 47 29.96 22.39 60.83
C ARG A 47 28.56 21.76 60.89
N GLN A 48 27.52 22.44 60.41
CA GLN A 48 26.15 21.90 60.41
C GLN A 48 25.98 20.74 59.43
N LYS A 49 26.64 20.76 58.26
CA LYS A 49 26.60 19.65 57.29
C LYS A 49 27.38 18.44 57.80
N ILE A 50 28.52 18.69 58.44
CA ILE A 50 29.32 17.64 59.09
C ILE A 50 28.54 17.03 60.25
N GLU A 51 27.93 17.83 61.12
CA GLU A 51 27.09 17.37 62.23
C GLU A 51 25.87 16.58 61.74
N PHE A 52 25.19 17.05 60.68
CA PHE A 52 24.06 16.34 60.09
C PHE A 52 24.49 14.99 59.50
N ASN A 53 25.61 14.94 58.77
CA ASN A 53 26.16 13.68 58.26
C ASN A 53 26.59 12.72 59.40
N ILE A 54 27.15 13.25 60.49
CA ILE A 54 27.46 12.45 61.69
C ILE A 54 26.19 11.89 62.31
N GLN A 55 25.11 12.69 62.40
CA GLN A 55 23.81 12.23 62.89
C GLN A 55 23.20 11.14 62.00
N ILE A 56 23.21 11.33 60.68
CA ILE A 56 22.76 10.32 59.72
C ILE A 56 23.55 9.02 59.90
N ASN A 57 24.88 9.12 59.99
CA ASN A 57 25.74 7.94 60.15
C ASN A 57 25.47 7.24 61.48
N ARG A 58 25.28 7.97 62.59
CA ARG A 58 24.91 7.40 63.89
C ARG A 58 23.57 6.68 63.84
N VAL A 59 22.54 7.32 63.29
CA VAL A 59 21.21 6.70 63.19
C VAL A 59 21.24 5.50 62.24
N THR A 60 21.99 5.59 61.14
CA THR A 60 22.19 4.47 60.21
C THR A 60 22.86 3.29 60.90
N LEU A 61 23.90 3.54 61.71
CA LEU A 61 24.58 2.50 62.50
C LEU A 61 23.64 1.88 63.53
N ILE A 62 22.89 2.68 64.28
CA ILE A 62 21.93 2.19 65.27
C ILE A 62 20.83 1.33 64.61
N LEU A 63 20.28 1.78 63.47
CA LEU A 63 19.27 1.02 62.74
C LEU A 63 19.83 -0.26 62.10
N GLN A 64 21.10 -0.24 61.70
CA GLN A 64 21.81 -1.42 61.20
C GLN A 64 21.99 -2.43 62.32
N GLU A 65 22.54 -2.02 63.46
CA GLU A 65 22.79 -2.86 64.62
C GLU A 65 21.48 -3.39 65.23
N MET A 66 20.42 -2.57 65.26
CA MET A 66 19.08 -3.02 65.67
C MET A 66 18.51 -4.07 64.72
N SER A 67 18.68 -3.90 63.40
CA SER A 67 18.23 -4.90 62.43
C SER A 67 19.00 -6.21 62.59
N GLU A 68 20.32 -6.12 62.75
CA GLU A 68 21.21 -7.28 62.91
C GLU A 68 20.94 -8.03 64.22
N THR A 69 20.80 -7.33 65.34
CA THR A 69 20.45 -7.92 66.64
C THR A 69 19.07 -8.57 66.65
N LEU A 70 18.07 -7.96 66.00
CA LEU A 70 16.76 -8.57 65.81
C LEU A 70 16.85 -9.87 64.99
N GLU A 71 17.69 -9.90 63.95
CA GLU A 71 17.93 -11.11 63.15
C GLU A 71 18.51 -12.25 64.00
N VAL A 72 19.45 -11.95 64.91
CA VAL A 72 20.02 -12.94 65.85
C VAL A 72 18.99 -13.39 66.87
N LEU A 73 18.24 -12.46 67.45
CA LEU A 73 17.24 -12.75 68.47
C LEU A 73 16.14 -13.67 67.94
N PHE A 74 15.68 -13.47 66.70
CA PHE A 74 14.72 -14.38 66.07
C PHE A 74 15.33 -15.74 65.71
N CYS A 75 16.64 -15.81 65.45
CA CYS A 75 17.33 -17.07 65.17
C CYS A 75 17.85 -17.79 66.43
N LEU A 76 17.83 -17.15 67.60
CA LEU A 76 18.29 -17.71 68.87
C LEU A 76 17.69 -19.10 69.18
N PRO A 77 16.37 -19.35 68.99
CA PRO A 77 15.80 -20.68 69.23
C PRO A 77 16.32 -21.77 68.28
N LEU A 78 16.77 -21.41 67.08
CA LEU A 78 17.35 -22.33 66.10
C LEU A 78 18.82 -22.62 66.44
N ILE A 79 19.57 -21.59 66.84
CA ILE A 79 20.96 -21.70 67.29
C ILE A 79 21.03 -22.62 68.51
N CYS A 80 20.14 -22.41 69.47
CA CYS A 80 20.12 -23.22 70.68
C CYS A 80 19.68 -24.68 70.49
N ARG A 81 19.10 -25.03 69.34
CA ARG A 81 18.82 -26.42 68.97
C ARG A 81 20.02 -27.11 68.34
N ASN A 82 21.01 -26.36 67.85
CA ASN A 82 22.20 -26.88 67.20
C ASN A 82 23.39 -26.82 68.17
N LYS A 83 23.83 -27.99 68.66
CA LYS A 83 24.89 -28.09 69.68
C LYS A 83 26.23 -27.56 69.17
N ASP A 84 26.55 -27.80 67.90
CA ASP A 84 27.82 -27.40 67.30
C ASP A 84 27.95 -25.87 67.22
N LEU A 85 26.85 -25.17 66.90
CA LEU A 85 26.81 -23.70 66.86
C LEU A 85 26.86 -23.07 68.27
N MET A 86 26.31 -23.76 69.27
CA MET A 86 26.37 -23.31 70.66
C MET A 86 27.79 -23.44 71.24
N GLU A 87 28.49 -24.52 70.92
CA GLU A 87 29.86 -24.76 71.39
C GLU A 87 30.91 -23.90 70.69
N GLN A 88 30.65 -23.49 69.44
CA GLN A 88 31.59 -22.64 68.67
C GLN A 88 31.53 -21.16 69.03
N HIS A 89 30.36 -20.64 69.41
CA HIS A 89 30.14 -19.19 69.52
C HIS A 89 29.77 -18.69 70.91
N PHE A 90 29.54 -19.59 71.88
CA PHE A 90 29.20 -19.22 73.25
C PHE A 90 30.08 -19.94 74.25
N ASN A 91 30.58 -19.20 75.24
CA ASN A 91 31.33 -19.72 76.37
C ASN A 91 30.42 -20.54 77.31
N ALA A 92 31.00 -21.36 78.19
CA ALA A 92 30.23 -22.26 79.07
C ALA A 92 29.18 -21.51 79.93
N GLU A 93 29.52 -20.33 80.45
CA GLU A 93 28.61 -19.49 81.24
C GLU A 93 27.46 -18.92 80.38
N GLU A 94 27.75 -18.54 79.14
CA GLU A 94 26.80 -17.99 78.17
C GLU A 94 25.80 -19.07 77.68
N GLN A 95 26.30 -20.29 77.46
CA GLN A 95 25.47 -21.45 77.14
C GLN A 95 24.49 -21.75 78.27
N ASP A 96 24.91 -21.62 79.52
CA ASP A 96 24.05 -21.85 80.69
C ASP A 96 22.98 -20.77 80.83
N VAL A 97 23.29 -19.50 80.53
CA VAL A 97 22.30 -18.41 80.45
C VAL A 97 21.27 -18.67 79.36
N LEU A 98 21.70 -19.10 78.16
CA LEU A 98 20.80 -19.44 77.06
C LEU A 98 19.93 -20.66 77.38
N ARG A 99 20.49 -21.71 77.98
CA ARG A 99 19.73 -22.89 78.45
C ARG A 99 18.69 -22.50 79.51
N LEU A 100 19.04 -21.60 80.42
CA LEU A 100 18.12 -21.07 81.44
C LEU A 100 16.95 -20.30 80.79
N LEU A 101 17.25 -19.45 79.80
CA LEU A 101 16.25 -18.67 79.06
C LEU A 101 15.31 -19.56 78.23
N ILE A 102 15.84 -20.60 77.59
CA ILE A 102 15.01 -21.57 76.85
C ILE A 102 14.11 -22.35 77.81
N LYS A 103 14.65 -22.77 78.97
CA LYS A 103 13.87 -23.44 80.01
C LYS A 103 12.75 -22.52 80.52
N TYR A 104 13.05 -21.24 80.71
CA TYR A 104 12.07 -20.22 81.09
C TYR A 104 11.01 -20.00 80.01
N MET A 105 11.38 -19.85 78.73
CA MET A 105 10.43 -19.71 77.62
C MET A 105 9.57 -20.96 77.42
N ARG A 106 10.12 -22.17 77.63
CA ARG A 106 9.36 -23.42 77.59
C ARG A 106 8.41 -23.58 78.78
N SER A 107 8.78 -23.09 79.97
CA SER A 107 7.90 -23.10 81.15
C SER A 107 6.64 -22.22 81.00
N LYS A 108 6.65 -21.32 80.01
CA LYS A 108 5.51 -20.44 79.67
C LYS A 108 4.70 -20.89 78.46
N VAL A 109 5.01 -22.03 77.83
CA VAL A 109 4.11 -22.62 76.83
C VAL A 109 3.01 -23.34 77.61
N PRO A 110 1.76 -22.85 77.61
CA PRO A 110 0.68 -23.50 78.35
C PRO A 110 0.32 -24.78 77.59
N ASP A 111 0.42 -25.92 78.27
CA ASP A 111 -0.62 -26.94 78.08
C ASP A 111 -1.97 -26.26 78.40
N GLU A 112 -2.99 -26.60 77.64
CA GLU A 112 -4.35 -26.07 77.78
C GLU A 112 -4.86 -26.21 79.22
N GLY A 113 -4.71 -25.16 80.05
CA GLY A 113 -5.17 -25.20 81.43
C GLY A 113 -4.40 -24.26 82.35
N GLY A 114 -4.97 -23.07 82.55
CA GLY A 114 -4.61 -22.01 83.49
C GLY A 114 -3.54 -22.30 84.55
N SER A 115 -2.46 -21.51 84.51
CA SER A 115 -1.99 -20.68 85.63
C SER A 115 -0.80 -19.85 85.15
N THR A 116 -0.95 -18.52 85.15
CA THR A 116 0.16 -17.59 84.99
C THR A 116 1.17 -17.81 86.12
N PRO A 117 2.49 -17.95 85.85
CA PRO A 117 3.48 -18.08 86.91
C PRO A 117 3.49 -16.83 87.78
N THR A 118 3.47 -17.02 89.09
CA THR A 118 3.52 -15.95 90.08
C THR A 118 4.88 -15.25 90.02
N VAL A 119 4.88 -13.92 90.21
CA VAL A 119 6.04 -13.01 90.11
C VAL A 119 7.22 -13.38 91.03
N ALA A 120 7.05 -14.32 91.95
CA ALA A 120 8.09 -14.80 92.87
C ALA A 120 9.25 -15.57 92.20
N GLU A 121 9.06 -16.15 91.00
CA GLU A 121 10.15 -16.86 90.28
C GLU A 121 11.02 -15.93 89.40
N LEU A 122 10.51 -14.73 89.10
CA LEU A 122 11.25 -13.68 88.37
C LEU A 122 12.38 -13.04 89.20
N SER A 123 12.38 -13.25 90.51
CA SER A 123 13.34 -12.70 91.48
C SER A 123 14.79 -13.21 91.29
N SER A 124 14.99 -14.28 90.52
CA SER A 124 16.32 -14.88 90.29
C SER A 124 17.01 -14.40 89.01
N PHE A 125 16.31 -13.67 88.13
CA PHE A 125 16.88 -13.18 86.88
C PHE A 125 17.45 -11.78 87.08
N SER A 126 18.75 -11.70 87.38
CA SER A 126 19.45 -10.42 87.54
C SER A 126 19.40 -9.61 86.23
N PRO A 127 19.06 -8.31 86.26
CA PRO A 127 19.14 -7.40 85.11
C PRO A 127 20.51 -7.41 84.42
N MET A 128 21.59 -7.71 85.17
CA MET A 128 22.94 -7.85 84.63
C MET A 128 23.04 -8.98 83.61
N LYS A 129 22.30 -10.08 83.79
CA LYS A 129 22.28 -11.22 82.84
C LYS A 129 21.54 -10.90 81.54
N PHE A 130 20.63 -9.92 81.57
CA PHE A 130 19.97 -9.43 80.36
C PHE A 130 20.90 -8.49 79.57
N VAL A 131 21.68 -7.66 80.27
CA VAL A 131 22.73 -6.83 79.65
C VAL A 131 23.81 -7.71 79.02
N GLU A 132 24.19 -8.79 79.71
CA GLU A 132 25.13 -9.80 79.21
C GLU A 132 24.58 -10.54 77.98
N LEU A 133 23.28 -10.87 77.95
CA LEU A 133 22.61 -11.43 76.76
C LEU A 133 22.64 -10.45 75.59
N VAL A 134 22.36 -9.17 75.83
CA VAL A 134 22.42 -8.13 74.79
C VAL A 134 23.85 -7.97 74.27
N SER A 135 24.88 -8.02 75.12
CA SER A 135 26.27 -7.98 74.65
C SER A 135 26.68 -9.23 73.87
N MET A 136 26.18 -10.42 74.25
CA MET A 136 26.37 -11.66 73.51
C MET A 136 25.73 -11.62 72.12
N LEU A 137 24.50 -11.09 72.03
CA LEU A 137 23.72 -10.98 70.80
C LEU A 137 24.30 -9.98 69.79
N SER A 138 25.24 -9.12 70.22
CA SER A 138 25.96 -8.14 69.39
C SER A 138 27.28 -8.68 68.81
N ASN A 139 27.57 -9.98 68.92
CA ASN A 139 28.78 -10.57 68.35
C ASN A 139 28.72 -10.60 66.81
N LYS A 140 29.68 -9.92 66.16
CA LYS A 140 29.78 -9.77 64.69
C LYS A 140 29.92 -11.09 63.93
N GLU A 141 30.50 -12.11 64.54
CA GLU A 141 30.69 -13.42 63.91
C GLU A 141 29.36 -14.21 63.83
N LEU A 142 28.52 -14.09 64.86
CA LEU A 142 27.18 -14.68 64.89
C LEU A 142 26.29 -14.09 63.79
N HIS A 143 26.34 -12.77 63.58
CA HIS A 143 25.56 -12.09 62.55
C HIS A 143 25.83 -12.65 61.12
N GLN A 144 27.08 -13.01 60.79
CA GLN A 144 27.43 -13.53 59.46
C GLN A 144 26.82 -14.91 59.18
N ILE A 145 26.80 -15.78 60.19
CA ILE A 145 26.29 -17.16 60.06
C ILE A 145 24.75 -17.17 60.03
N ILE A 146 24.13 -16.22 60.73
CA ILE A 146 22.68 -16.13 60.88
C ILE A 146 21.99 -15.70 59.58
N ILE A 147 22.67 -14.93 58.72
CA ILE A 147 22.17 -14.57 57.38
C ILE A 147 21.74 -15.82 56.58
N GLY A 148 22.44 -16.95 56.73
CA GLY A 148 22.08 -18.23 56.11
C GLY A 148 20.86 -18.92 56.75
N GLN A 149 20.66 -18.74 58.06
CA GLN A 149 19.61 -19.39 58.86
C GLN A 149 18.25 -18.68 58.81
N ILE A 150 18.21 -17.42 58.35
CA ILE A 150 16.96 -16.63 58.20
C ILE A 150 15.94 -17.32 57.27
N LYS A 151 16.39 -18.16 56.34
CA LYS A 151 15.52 -18.95 55.44
C LYS A 151 14.72 -20.03 56.18
N HIS A 152 15.16 -20.46 57.36
CA HIS A 152 14.50 -21.48 58.18
C HIS A 152 13.54 -20.89 59.23
N LEU A 153 13.42 -19.55 59.29
CA LEU A 153 12.45 -18.89 60.15
C LEU A 153 11.01 -19.00 59.62
N PRO A 154 10.01 -19.12 60.51
CA PRO A 154 8.59 -19.02 60.16
C PRO A 154 8.26 -17.72 59.40
N GLY A 155 7.30 -17.79 58.47
CA GLY A 155 6.99 -16.70 57.55
C GLY A 155 6.61 -15.36 58.20
N VAL A 156 6.05 -15.38 59.42
CA VAL A 156 5.70 -14.18 60.19
C VAL A 156 6.94 -13.38 60.57
N TYR A 157 7.97 -14.04 61.10
CA TYR A 157 9.24 -13.40 61.48
C TYR A 157 10.01 -12.90 60.25
N ARG A 158 9.92 -13.62 59.13
CA ARG A 158 10.54 -13.20 57.86
C ARG A 158 9.91 -11.93 57.29
N LYS A 159 8.58 -11.83 57.32
CA LYS A 159 7.85 -10.61 56.91
C LYS A 159 8.19 -9.43 57.82
N PHE A 160 8.27 -9.66 59.14
CA PHE A 160 8.68 -8.63 60.09
C PHE A 160 10.10 -8.13 59.83
N LEU A 161 11.07 -9.03 59.64
CA LEU A 161 12.45 -8.66 59.29
C LEU A 161 12.54 -7.92 57.95
N ALA A 162 11.75 -8.33 56.93
CA ALA A 162 11.68 -7.61 55.66
C ALA A 162 11.14 -6.18 55.85
N ASN A 163 10.09 -6.01 56.66
CA ASN A 163 9.54 -4.69 56.96
C ASN A 163 10.54 -3.82 57.74
N ILE A 164 11.32 -4.38 58.67
CA ILE A 164 12.37 -3.64 59.38
C ILE A 164 13.49 -3.21 58.42
N ARG A 165 13.86 -4.07 57.46
CA ARG A 165 14.86 -3.73 56.42
C ARG A 165 14.35 -2.63 55.48
N GLU A 166 13.08 -2.68 55.06
CA GLU A 166 12.45 -1.62 54.26
C GLU A 166 12.31 -0.32 55.06
N PHE A 167 11.91 -0.39 56.33
CA PHE A 167 11.87 0.75 57.23
C PHE A 167 13.24 1.40 57.38
N ARG A 168 14.31 0.61 57.51
CA ARG A 168 15.69 1.10 57.52
C ARG A 168 16.03 1.83 56.23
N LYS A 169 15.78 1.22 55.07
CA LYS A 169 16.03 1.85 53.76
C LYS A 169 15.27 3.17 53.61
N PHE A 170 13.98 3.17 53.94
CA PHE A 170 13.13 4.36 53.89
C PHE A 170 13.64 5.46 54.82
N THR A 171 14.02 5.11 56.05
CA THR A 171 14.50 6.08 57.04
C THR A 171 15.84 6.68 56.61
N ILE A 172 16.76 5.88 56.08
CA ILE A 172 18.03 6.37 55.51
C ILE A 172 17.76 7.29 54.32
N ALA A 173 16.86 6.91 53.41
CA ALA A 173 16.50 7.72 52.24
C ALA A 173 15.88 9.06 52.65
N LYS A 174 14.99 9.05 53.64
CA LYS A 174 14.33 10.25 54.18
C LYS A 174 15.30 11.14 54.95
N MET A 175 16.22 10.57 55.71
CA MET A 175 17.27 11.33 56.41
C MET A 175 18.28 11.95 55.44
N LYS A 176 18.53 11.33 54.28
CA LYS A 176 19.36 11.90 53.21
C LYS A 176 18.64 12.99 52.39
N MET A 177 17.31 13.08 52.49
CA MET A 177 16.51 14.16 51.91
C MET A 177 16.44 15.33 52.90
N THR A 178 17.35 16.29 52.75
CA THR A 178 17.29 17.55 53.51
C THR A 178 16.16 18.43 52.97
N ALA A 179 15.57 19.30 53.80
CA ALA A 179 14.55 20.27 53.38
C ALA A 179 14.95 21.09 52.13
N GLN A 180 16.25 21.37 51.95
CA GLN A 180 16.78 22.04 50.76
C GLN A 180 16.68 21.17 49.49
N LYS A 181 16.92 19.86 49.58
CA LYS A 181 16.77 18.93 48.46
C LYS A 181 15.30 18.74 48.08
N GLU A 182 14.39 18.73 49.06
CA GLU A 182 12.94 18.72 48.80
C GLU A 182 12.49 20.01 48.10
N LEU A 183 12.96 21.18 48.55
CA LEU A 183 12.65 22.46 47.91
C LEU A 183 13.19 22.53 46.45
N ALA A 184 14.40 22.02 46.22
CA ALA A 184 14.98 21.97 44.87
C ALA A 184 14.17 21.05 43.94
N LYS A 185 13.77 19.87 44.44
CA LYS A 185 12.88 18.95 43.72
C LYS A 185 11.56 19.63 43.36
N GLU A 186 10.93 20.33 44.30
CA GLU A 186 9.67 21.03 44.09
C GLU A 186 9.80 22.14 43.04
N LYS A 187 10.89 22.93 43.07
CA LYS A 187 11.17 23.94 42.03
C LYS A 187 11.34 23.34 40.63
N ILE A 188 12.05 22.22 40.50
CA ILE A 188 12.23 21.52 39.22
C ILE A 188 10.87 21.00 38.72
N LEU A 189 10.09 20.38 39.59
CA LEU A 189 8.75 19.90 39.25
C LEU A 189 7.85 21.04 38.78
N HIS A 190 7.88 22.21 39.43
CA HIS A 190 7.13 23.38 38.99
C HIS A 190 7.60 23.92 37.62
N ARG A 191 8.91 23.99 37.37
CA ARG A 191 9.45 24.39 36.06
C ARG A 191 8.98 23.45 34.95
N MET A 192 9.07 22.14 35.18
CA MET A 192 8.60 21.11 34.24
C MET A 192 7.10 21.20 34.01
N TRP A 193 6.30 21.40 35.07
CA TRP A 193 4.86 21.58 34.96
C TRP A 193 4.49 22.81 34.12
N GLN A 194 5.15 23.95 34.35
CA GLN A 194 4.93 25.16 33.55
C GLN A 194 5.34 24.99 32.09
N SER A 195 6.42 24.23 31.82
CA SER A 195 6.80 23.87 30.45
C SER A 195 5.76 22.98 29.79
N ASN A 196 5.25 21.97 30.51
CA ASN A 196 4.21 21.09 30.01
C ASN A 196 2.92 21.86 29.70
N GLN A 197 2.51 22.79 30.57
CA GLN A 197 1.38 23.68 30.32
C GLN A 197 1.55 24.54 29.06
N ARG A 198 2.77 24.99 28.77
CA ARG A 198 3.07 25.70 27.51
C ARG A 198 2.97 24.77 26.31
N ASN A 199 3.54 23.57 26.41
CA ASN A 199 3.49 22.57 25.34
C ASN A 199 2.05 22.16 25.01
N ILE A 200 1.19 21.97 26.02
CA ILE A 200 -0.24 21.67 25.83
C ILE A 200 -0.92 22.78 25.03
N LYS A 201 -0.68 24.05 25.39
CA LYS A 201 -1.24 25.19 24.64
C LYS A 201 -0.74 25.25 23.20
N GLU A 202 0.53 24.88 22.97
CA GLU A 202 1.11 24.84 21.62
C GLU A 202 0.49 23.72 20.78
N ILE A 203 0.32 22.53 21.35
CA ILE A 203 -0.33 21.39 20.69
C ILE A 203 -1.73 21.79 20.24
N VAL A 204 -2.54 22.38 21.12
CA VAL A 204 -3.89 22.85 20.78
C VAL A 204 -3.86 23.86 19.63
N ARG A 205 -2.89 24.79 19.61
CA ARG A 205 -2.76 25.75 18.51
C ARG A 205 -2.41 25.04 17.19
N ILE A 206 -1.48 24.09 17.21
CA ILE A 206 -1.08 23.32 16.03
C ILE A 206 -2.26 22.49 15.52
N GLU A 207 -3.03 21.86 16.40
CA GLU A 207 -4.24 21.11 16.04
C GLU A 207 -5.28 21.99 15.35
N GLN A 208 -5.51 23.21 15.86
CA GLN A 208 -6.41 24.18 15.21
C GLN A 208 -5.94 24.56 13.80
N ILE A 209 -4.66 24.89 13.64
CA ILE A 209 -4.07 25.20 12.32
C ILE A 209 -4.22 24.00 11.38
N LEU A 210 -3.97 22.80 11.88
CA LEU A 210 -4.08 21.57 11.08
C LEU A 210 -5.53 21.31 10.65
N GLN A 211 -6.50 21.58 11.51
CA GLN A 211 -7.93 21.48 11.20
C GLN A 211 -8.35 22.52 10.14
N GLU A 212 -7.90 23.77 10.28
CA GLU A 212 -8.14 24.82 9.27
C GLU A 212 -7.55 24.45 7.91
N LYS A 213 -6.30 23.97 7.88
CA LYS A 213 -5.64 23.53 6.65
C LYS A 213 -6.35 22.34 6.01
N ARG A 214 -6.82 21.37 6.80
CA ARG A 214 -7.64 20.26 6.31
C ARG A 214 -8.94 20.75 5.68
N ALA A 215 -9.64 21.69 6.32
CA ALA A 215 -10.88 22.25 5.78
C ALA A 215 -10.64 23.00 4.45
N LEU A 216 -9.57 23.79 4.37
CA LEU A 216 -9.18 24.49 3.13
C LEU A 216 -8.86 23.50 2.00
N PHE A 217 -8.07 22.45 2.28
CA PHE A 217 -7.76 21.44 1.27
C PHE A 217 -9.00 20.66 0.84
N GLN A 218 -9.89 20.34 1.76
CA GLN A 218 -11.14 19.66 1.44
C GLN A 218 -12.01 20.50 0.49
N ALA A 219 -12.14 21.80 0.76
CA ALA A 219 -12.85 22.73 -0.13
C ALA A 219 -12.19 22.83 -1.52
N GLU A 220 -10.85 22.86 -1.59
CA GLU A 220 -10.13 22.89 -2.86
C GLU A 220 -10.33 21.59 -3.67
N ILE A 221 -10.34 20.43 -2.99
CA ILE A 221 -10.62 19.14 -3.61
C ILE A 221 -12.05 19.10 -4.16
N GLU A 222 -13.03 19.58 -3.41
CA GLU A 222 -14.43 19.64 -3.84
C GLU A 222 -14.62 20.56 -5.06
N GLU A 223 -13.95 21.71 -5.08
CA GLU A 223 -13.96 22.62 -6.22
C GLU A 223 -13.35 21.96 -7.48
N LYS A 224 -12.17 21.34 -7.33
CA LYS A 224 -11.49 20.64 -8.42
C LYS A 224 -12.30 19.45 -8.93
N THR A 225 -12.91 18.68 -8.03
CA THR A 225 -13.77 17.55 -8.37
C THR A 225 -15.01 18.01 -9.14
N SER A 226 -15.61 19.13 -8.71
CA SER A 226 -16.74 19.76 -9.42
C SER A 226 -16.36 20.21 -10.83
N LYS A 227 -15.16 20.78 -11.02
CA LYS A 227 -14.63 21.14 -12.34
C LYS A 227 -14.41 19.90 -13.22
N ILE A 228 -13.84 18.83 -12.66
CA ILE A 228 -13.63 17.56 -13.38
C ILE A 228 -14.97 16.99 -13.86
N GLU A 229 -16.00 17.01 -13.02
CA GLU A 229 -17.29 16.45 -13.40
C GLU A 229 -17.98 17.27 -14.50
N ARG A 230 -17.85 18.60 -14.47
CA ARG A 230 -18.30 19.47 -15.59
C ARG A 230 -17.59 19.12 -16.89
N TYR A 231 -16.26 18.97 -16.86
CA TYR A 231 -15.51 18.61 -18.07
C TYR A 231 -15.86 17.21 -18.58
N ARG A 232 -16.13 16.26 -17.70
CA ARG A 232 -16.61 14.92 -18.11
C ARG A 232 -17.95 15.01 -18.82
N GLU A 233 -18.87 15.83 -18.32
CA GLU A 233 -20.18 16.00 -18.95
C GLU A 233 -20.07 16.73 -20.30
N ASP A 234 -19.21 17.74 -20.40
CA ASP A 234 -18.92 18.42 -21.67
C ASP A 234 -18.31 17.45 -22.70
N ILE A 235 -17.39 16.58 -22.29
CA ILE A 235 -16.81 15.55 -23.16
C ILE A 235 -17.89 14.58 -23.64
N ARG A 236 -18.76 14.09 -22.75
CA ARG A 236 -19.88 13.21 -23.13
C ARG A 236 -20.80 13.89 -24.13
N ARG A 237 -21.17 15.15 -23.89
CA ARG A 237 -22.03 15.91 -24.81
C ARG A 237 -21.37 16.08 -26.18
N LEU A 238 -20.08 16.40 -26.22
CA LEU A 238 -19.33 16.54 -27.47
C LEU A 238 -19.20 15.21 -28.23
N ASP A 239 -18.94 14.11 -27.52
CA ASP A 239 -18.89 12.76 -28.10
C ASP A 239 -20.23 12.38 -28.73
N GLU A 240 -21.34 12.62 -28.03
CA GLU A 240 -22.69 12.37 -28.55
C GLU A 240 -23.00 13.25 -29.76
N GLN A 241 -22.66 14.55 -29.70
CA GLN A 241 -22.82 15.45 -30.84
C GLN A 241 -21.99 15.00 -32.04
N SER A 242 -20.74 14.59 -31.82
CA SER A 242 -19.86 14.10 -32.89
C SER A 242 -20.40 12.83 -33.52
N LYS A 243 -20.85 11.85 -32.73
CA LYS A 243 -21.48 10.62 -33.22
C LYS A 243 -22.70 10.91 -34.06
N ASN A 244 -23.58 11.80 -33.59
CA ASN A 244 -24.79 12.18 -34.33
C ASN A 244 -24.44 12.88 -35.64
N GLN A 245 -23.45 13.79 -35.65
CA GLN A 245 -22.99 14.43 -36.88
C GLN A 245 -22.37 13.45 -37.88
N ILE A 246 -21.58 12.49 -37.40
CA ILE A 246 -20.99 11.43 -38.25
C ILE A 246 -22.10 10.57 -38.85
N ASN A 247 -23.06 10.12 -38.05
CA ASN A 247 -24.18 9.31 -38.53
C ASN A 247 -25.03 10.08 -39.55
N GLU A 248 -25.35 11.35 -39.28
CA GLU A 248 -26.06 12.19 -40.25
C GLU A 248 -25.27 12.36 -41.56
N PHE A 249 -23.95 12.49 -41.48
CA PHE A 249 -23.11 12.59 -42.65
C PHE A 249 -23.09 11.29 -43.45
N ILE A 250 -22.96 10.14 -42.78
CA ILE A 250 -23.04 8.81 -43.40
C ILE A 250 -24.40 8.64 -44.09
N ASP A 251 -25.51 8.90 -43.39
CA ASP A 251 -26.86 8.78 -43.96
C ASP A 251 -27.06 9.67 -45.18
N LYS A 252 -26.57 10.92 -45.14
CA LYS A 252 -26.64 11.85 -46.29
C LYS A 252 -25.76 11.36 -47.44
N SER A 253 -24.57 10.86 -47.14
CA SER A 253 -23.64 10.30 -48.12
C SER A 253 -24.25 9.09 -48.82
N ASP A 254 -24.78 8.14 -48.05
CA ASP A 254 -25.41 6.92 -48.57
C ASP A 254 -26.62 7.25 -49.44
N ARG A 255 -27.49 8.15 -49.01
CA ARG A 255 -28.63 8.62 -49.83
C ARG A 255 -28.18 9.22 -51.16
N ASN A 256 -27.11 10.02 -51.14
CA ASN A 256 -26.56 10.59 -52.37
C ASN A 256 -25.95 9.51 -53.27
N MET A 257 -25.22 8.56 -52.70
CA MET A 257 -24.64 7.42 -53.42
C MET A 257 -25.72 6.55 -54.08
N PHE A 258 -26.81 6.24 -53.36
CA PHE A 258 -27.96 5.53 -53.93
C PHE A 258 -28.56 6.30 -55.11
N ARG A 259 -28.74 7.61 -54.98
CA ARG A 259 -29.25 8.44 -56.07
C ARG A 259 -28.32 8.43 -57.30
N TYR A 260 -27.00 8.51 -57.09
CA TYR A 260 -26.03 8.43 -58.19
C TYR A 260 -26.04 7.06 -58.85
N PHE A 261 -26.17 5.99 -58.06
CA PHE A 261 -26.28 4.63 -58.57
C PHE A 261 -27.53 4.47 -59.44
N GLU A 262 -28.70 4.89 -58.95
CA GLU A 262 -29.96 4.83 -59.69
C GLU A 262 -29.92 5.66 -60.98
N GLN A 263 -29.35 6.86 -60.93
CA GLN A 263 -29.14 7.68 -62.13
C GLN A 263 -28.21 7.01 -63.14
N SER A 264 -27.13 6.39 -62.67
CA SER A 264 -26.20 5.67 -63.51
C SER A 264 -26.87 4.44 -64.13
N ASP A 265 -27.64 3.69 -63.36
CA ASP A 265 -28.32 2.46 -63.82
C ASP A 265 -29.35 2.79 -64.90
N ASN A 266 -30.17 3.82 -64.67
CA ASN A 266 -31.10 4.36 -65.67
C ASN A 266 -30.36 4.77 -66.96
N ARG A 267 -29.20 5.44 -66.83
CA ARG A 267 -28.40 5.84 -67.99
C ARG A 267 -27.81 4.64 -68.74
N TYR A 268 -27.39 3.60 -68.03
CA TYR A 268 -26.93 2.36 -68.63
C TYR A 268 -28.06 1.66 -69.39
N GLU A 269 -29.27 1.61 -68.83
CA GLU A 269 -30.43 1.05 -69.51
C GLU A 269 -30.78 1.83 -70.79
N GLU A 270 -30.76 3.16 -70.75
CA GLU A 270 -30.96 4.00 -71.93
C GLU A 270 -29.93 3.71 -73.01
N LEU A 271 -28.64 3.69 -72.64
CA LEU A 271 -27.55 3.44 -73.57
C LEU A 271 -27.65 2.02 -74.17
N GLN A 272 -28.07 1.04 -73.39
CA GLN A 272 -28.30 -0.33 -73.87
C GLN A 272 -29.47 -0.37 -74.87
N LYS A 273 -30.57 0.36 -74.61
CA LYS A 273 -31.70 0.48 -75.54
C LYS A 273 -31.27 1.16 -76.84
N GLU A 274 -30.47 2.22 -76.76
CA GLU A 274 -29.90 2.90 -77.94
C GLU A 274 -28.98 1.95 -78.74
N ALA A 275 -28.07 1.25 -78.08
CA ALA A 275 -27.16 0.30 -78.72
C ALA A 275 -27.93 -0.83 -79.44
N ASN A 276 -28.95 -1.39 -78.78
CA ASN A 276 -29.81 -2.41 -79.38
C ASN A 276 -30.55 -1.86 -80.60
N ARG A 277 -31.10 -0.64 -80.49
CA ARG A 277 -31.77 0.03 -81.61
C ARG A 277 -30.84 0.23 -82.81
N TRP A 278 -29.65 0.79 -82.59
CA TRP A 278 -28.66 0.97 -83.66
C TRP A 278 -28.22 -0.34 -84.29
N THR A 279 -28.08 -1.41 -83.49
CA THR A 279 -27.76 -2.75 -83.99
C THR A 279 -28.87 -3.25 -84.92
N THR A 280 -30.13 -3.15 -84.50
CA THR A 280 -31.27 -3.54 -85.35
C THR A 280 -31.39 -2.69 -86.62
N GLU A 281 -31.21 -1.37 -86.52
CA GLU A 281 -31.24 -0.48 -87.68
C GLU A 281 -30.11 -0.84 -88.65
N TYR A 282 -28.89 -1.08 -88.14
CA TYR A 282 -27.75 -1.52 -88.96
C TYR A 282 -28.01 -2.85 -89.66
N GLU A 283 -28.54 -3.85 -88.96
CA GLU A 283 -28.90 -5.15 -89.54
C GLU A 283 -29.94 -5.00 -90.65
N THR A 284 -30.98 -4.19 -90.46
CA THR A 284 -32.01 -3.96 -91.48
C THR A 284 -31.45 -3.26 -92.74
N ILE A 285 -30.60 -2.24 -92.56
CA ILE A 285 -29.95 -1.55 -93.67
C ILE A 285 -29.02 -2.52 -94.42
N LEU A 286 -28.26 -3.33 -93.69
CA LEU A 286 -27.38 -4.33 -94.29
C LEU A 286 -28.16 -5.37 -95.11
N GLU A 287 -29.29 -5.85 -94.61
CA GLU A 287 -30.18 -6.76 -95.35
C GLU A 287 -30.73 -6.11 -96.62
N GLU A 288 -31.15 -4.84 -96.54
CA GLU A 288 -31.65 -4.10 -97.69
C GLU A 288 -30.56 -3.88 -98.75
N ASP A 289 -29.36 -3.46 -98.35
CA ASP A 289 -28.21 -3.29 -99.23
C ASP A 289 -27.82 -4.61 -99.90
N LEU A 290 -27.77 -5.71 -99.14
CA LEU A 290 -27.50 -7.04 -99.70
C LEU A 290 -28.59 -7.49 -100.69
N ARG A 291 -29.85 -7.14 -100.44
CA ARG A 291 -30.97 -7.41 -101.36
C ARG A 291 -30.82 -6.60 -102.65
N LEU A 292 -30.54 -5.31 -102.54
CA LEU A 292 -30.32 -4.42 -103.69
C LEU A 292 -29.10 -4.85 -104.50
N GLU A 293 -28.02 -5.27 -103.84
CA GLU A 293 -26.81 -5.81 -104.47
C GLU A 293 -27.11 -7.06 -105.30
N LYS A 294 -27.84 -8.02 -104.72
CA LYS A 294 -28.31 -9.23 -105.43
C LYS A 294 -29.19 -8.88 -106.63
N GLU A 295 -30.12 -7.94 -106.47
CA GLU A 295 -30.99 -7.51 -107.57
C GLU A 295 -30.18 -6.86 -108.70
N ASN A 296 -29.24 -5.98 -108.36
CA ASN A 296 -28.35 -5.34 -109.32
C ASN A 296 -27.43 -6.35 -110.03
N ARG A 297 -26.91 -7.37 -109.32
CA ARG A 297 -26.19 -8.50 -109.94
C ARG A 297 -27.06 -9.24 -110.95
N MET A 298 -28.31 -9.53 -110.60
CA MET A 298 -29.26 -10.17 -111.51
C MET A 298 -29.59 -9.31 -112.73
N ARG A 299 -29.84 -8.01 -112.54
CA ARG A 299 -30.07 -7.05 -113.64
C ARG A 299 -28.86 -6.97 -114.56
N LYS A 300 -27.65 -6.88 -113.99
CA LYS A 300 -26.38 -6.91 -114.74
C LYS A 300 -26.27 -8.19 -115.57
N ALA A 301 -26.48 -9.36 -114.95
CA ALA A 301 -26.43 -10.65 -115.66
C ALA A 301 -27.45 -10.75 -116.80
N LYS A 302 -28.70 -10.29 -116.58
CA LYS A 302 -29.73 -10.23 -117.62
C LYS A 302 -29.33 -9.32 -118.79
N LEU A 303 -28.83 -8.12 -118.48
CA LEU A 303 -28.38 -7.17 -119.51
C LEU A 303 -27.18 -7.72 -120.29
N THR A 304 -26.21 -8.34 -119.60
CA THR A 304 -25.09 -9.03 -120.25
C THR A 304 -25.58 -10.14 -121.17
N HIS A 305 -26.55 -10.95 -120.75
CA HIS A 305 -27.13 -12.00 -121.59
C HIS A 305 -27.89 -11.44 -122.81
N GLN A 306 -28.64 -10.35 -122.64
CA GLN A 306 -29.31 -9.65 -123.74
C GLN A 306 -28.31 -9.11 -124.75
N LEU A 307 -27.24 -8.45 -124.28
CA LEU A 307 -26.15 -7.97 -125.13
C LEU A 307 -25.46 -9.12 -125.88
N GLN A 308 -25.19 -10.24 -125.20
CA GLN A 308 -24.63 -11.43 -125.83
C GLN A 308 -25.56 -12.01 -126.90
N THR A 309 -26.88 -11.98 -126.65
CA THR A 309 -27.89 -12.41 -127.63
C THR A 309 -27.93 -11.46 -128.84
N TRP A 310 -27.87 -10.15 -128.63
CA TRP A 310 -27.80 -9.17 -129.71
C TRP A 310 -26.51 -9.28 -130.52
N LEU A 311 -25.38 -9.51 -129.86
CA LEU A 311 -24.10 -9.78 -130.52
C LEU A 311 -24.22 -11.02 -131.42
N ASN A 312 -24.73 -12.14 -130.88
CA ASN A 312 -24.92 -13.36 -131.65
C ASN A 312 -25.89 -13.18 -132.85
N LYS A 313 -26.96 -12.39 -132.68
CA LYS A 313 -27.87 -12.04 -133.79
C LYS A 313 -27.16 -11.21 -134.85
N TYR A 314 -26.42 -10.19 -134.43
CA TYR A 314 -25.62 -9.36 -135.32
C TYR A 314 -24.59 -10.20 -136.09
N ASP A 315 -23.85 -11.09 -135.41
CA ASP A 315 -22.87 -11.99 -136.03
C ASP A 315 -23.53 -12.94 -137.03
N LYS A 316 -24.72 -13.45 -136.71
CA LYS A 316 -25.51 -14.30 -137.62
C LYS A 316 -25.95 -13.52 -138.87
N ASP A 317 -26.57 -12.36 -138.69
CA ASP A 317 -27.06 -11.52 -139.79
C ASP A 317 -25.90 -11.02 -140.67
N ALA A 318 -24.79 -10.60 -140.07
CA ALA A 318 -23.57 -10.23 -140.79
C ALA A 318 -22.99 -11.42 -141.56
N GLY A 319 -23.00 -12.61 -140.94
CA GLY A 319 -22.61 -13.86 -141.60
C GLY A 319 -23.51 -14.23 -142.79
N GLU A 320 -24.82 -14.07 -142.65
CA GLU A 320 -25.80 -14.28 -143.73
C GLU A 320 -25.61 -13.27 -144.88
N ARG A 321 -25.52 -11.97 -144.58
CA ARG A 321 -25.19 -10.94 -145.58
C ARG A 321 -23.86 -11.19 -146.27
N THR A 322 -22.85 -11.68 -145.56
CA THR A 322 -21.56 -12.04 -146.15
C THR A 322 -21.69 -13.24 -147.09
N LYS A 323 -22.53 -14.23 -146.75
CA LYS A 323 -22.85 -15.35 -147.65
C LYS A 323 -23.60 -14.87 -148.89
N GLU A 324 -24.61 -14.00 -148.71
CA GLU A 324 -25.35 -13.39 -149.83
C GLU A 324 -24.42 -12.60 -150.74
N LEU A 325 -23.55 -11.73 -150.20
CA LEU A 325 -22.56 -10.99 -150.97
C LEU A 325 -21.59 -11.92 -151.71
N LYS A 326 -21.12 -12.99 -151.08
CA LYS A 326 -20.28 -14.01 -151.75
C LYS A 326 -21.06 -14.71 -152.87
N SER A 327 -22.33 -15.03 -152.67
CA SER A 327 -23.18 -15.64 -153.69
C SER A 327 -23.40 -14.69 -154.87
N LEU A 328 -23.75 -13.43 -154.61
CA LEU A 328 -23.91 -12.38 -155.62
C LEU A 328 -22.60 -12.14 -156.39
N ALA A 329 -21.47 -12.04 -155.68
CA ALA A 329 -20.16 -11.93 -156.29
C ALA A 329 -19.82 -13.16 -157.16
N SER A 330 -20.22 -14.37 -156.75
CA SER A 330 -20.04 -15.59 -157.54
C SER A 330 -20.93 -15.60 -158.80
N THR A 331 -22.20 -15.21 -158.70
CA THR A 331 -23.08 -15.05 -159.87
C THR A 331 -22.64 -13.93 -160.80
N LEU A 332 -22.08 -12.85 -160.26
CA LEU A 332 -21.55 -11.74 -161.06
C LEU A 332 -20.28 -12.19 -161.78
N ARG A 333 -19.40 -12.95 -161.11
CA ARG A 333 -18.26 -13.61 -161.79
C ARG A 333 -18.71 -14.60 -162.86
N ALA A 334 -19.73 -15.41 -162.59
CA ALA A 334 -20.29 -16.33 -163.57
C ALA A 334 -20.86 -15.58 -164.78
N ARG A 335 -21.67 -14.54 -164.57
CA ARG A 335 -22.14 -13.65 -165.66
C ARG A 335 -21.01 -12.91 -166.36
N GLN A 336 -19.95 -12.53 -165.65
CA GLN A 336 -18.79 -11.90 -166.27
C GLN A 336 -18.02 -12.90 -167.15
N GLN A 337 -17.94 -14.17 -166.74
CA GLN A 337 -17.41 -15.26 -167.57
C GLN A 337 -18.29 -15.50 -168.79
N GLU A 338 -19.61 -15.63 -168.61
CA GLU A 338 -20.57 -15.75 -169.73
C GLU A 338 -20.49 -14.54 -170.68
N PHE A 339 -20.36 -13.32 -170.16
CA PHE A 339 -20.20 -12.12 -170.98
C PHE A 339 -18.85 -12.09 -171.70
N ASN A 340 -17.78 -12.52 -171.05
CA ASN A 340 -16.47 -12.62 -171.69
C ASN A 340 -16.46 -13.72 -172.78
N GLU A 341 -17.12 -14.86 -172.53
CA GLU A 341 -17.32 -15.94 -173.52
C GLU A 341 -18.20 -15.47 -174.68
N TRP A 342 -19.27 -14.72 -174.43
CA TRP A 342 -20.09 -14.08 -175.46
C TRP A 342 -19.30 -13.07 -176.29
N LYS A 343 -18.47 -12.26 -175.62
CA LYS A 343 -17.59 -11.28 -176.26
C LYS A 343 -16.52 -11.94 -177.12
N GLN A 344 -16.03 -13.13 -176.76
CA GLN A 344 -15.11 -13.93 -177.56
C GLN A 344 -15.79 -14.62 -178.76
N ASN A 345 -17.05 -15.04 -178.64
CA ASN A 345 -17.75 -15.78 -179.70
C ASN A 345 -18.50 -14.91 -180.72
N SER A 346 -18.68 -13.61 -180.45
CA SER A 346 -19.43 -12.69 -181.34
C SER A 346 -18.55 -11.71 -182.12
N PHE A 347 -17.22 -11.81 -181.97
CA PHE A 347 -16.22 -11.08 -182.74
C PHE A 347 -15.09 -12.05 -183.14
N ASP A 348 -15.41 -13.00 -184.02
CA ASP A 348 -14.56 -13.57 -185.07
C ASP A 348 -15.44 -14.18 -186.18
#